data_AF-A0A963ZN04-F1
#
_entry.id   AF-A0A963ZN04-F1
#
_cell.length_a   1.000
_cell.length_b   1.000
_cell.length_c   1.000
_cell.angle_alpha   90.00
_cell.angle_beta   90.00
_cell.angle_gamma   90.00
#
_symmetry.space_group_name_H-M   'P 1'
#
loop_
_entity.id
_entity.type
_entity.pdbx_description
1 polymer ?
#
loop_
_entity_poly.entity_id
_entity_poly.type
_entity_poly.pdbx_seq_one_letter_code
_entity_poly.pdbx_strand_id
1 'polypeptide(L)'
;MNTYLEKSISAYKLVNKVTKLLEIDETPEISVQNGNVEKIILTCFKIIEQNYSDKRSKELLKYYVAHSFFEDYDLENHNDFSDELVN
;
A
#
# COMPACT_ATOMS: atom_id res chain seq x y z
N MET A 1 17.54 15.50 -0.27
CA MET A 1 17.32 14.08 0.01
C MET A 1 16.42 13.54 -1.11
N ASN A 2 16.67 12.33 -1.62
CA ASN A 2 16.08 11.86 -2.88
C ASN A 2 14.56 11.58 -2.68
N THR A 3 13.68 12.28 -3.38
CA THR A 3 12.21 12.20 -3.21
C THR A 3 11.68 10.76 -3.28
N TYR A 4 12.30 9.92 -4.10
CA TYR A 4 11.96 8.49 -4.20
C TYR A 4 12.26 7.72 -2.91
N LEU A 5 13.42 7.99 -2.29
CA LEU A 5 13.81 7.40 -1.02
C LEU A 5 12.91 7.89 0.13
N GLU A 6 12.51 9.16 0.11
CA GLU A 6 11.58 9.69 1.13
C GLU A 6 10.19 9.04 1.03
N LYS A 7 9.73 8.77 -0.19
CA LYS A 7 8.42 8.15 -0.43
C LYS A 7 8.42 6.66 -0.12
N SER A 8 9.50 5.93 -0.40
CA SER A 8 9.62 4.53 -0.01
C SER A 8 9.64 4.36 1.52
N ILE A 9 10.39 5.21 2.24
CA ILE A 9 10.38 5.23 3.71
C ILE A 9 8.98 5.57 4.26
N SER A 10 8.29 6.52 3.63
CA SER A 10 6.94 6.92 4.04
C SER A 10 5.92 5.79 3.85
N ALA A 11 6.00 5.07 2.73
CA ALA A 11 5.15 3.91 2.47
C ALA A 11 5.42 2.78 3.48
N TYR A 12 6.69 2.47 3.75
CA TYR A 12 7.05 1.46 4.76
C TYR A 12 6.53 1.80 6.16
N LYS A 13 6.63 3.08 6.56
CA LYS A 13 6.05 3.56 7.83
C LYS A 13 4.53 3.43 7.84
N LEU A 14 3.87 3.67 6.71
CA LEU A 14 2.43 3.53 6.59
C LEU A 14 2.00 2.07 6.72
N VAL A 15 2.68 1.14 6.04
CA VAL A 15 2.44 -0.31 6.16
C VAL A 15 2.54 -0.75 7.62
N ASN A 16 3.63 -0.40 8.30
CA ASN A 16 3.82 -0.72 9.72
C ASN A 16 2.78 -0.10 10.65
N LYS A 17 2.27 1.09 10.32
CA LYS A 17 1.19 1.71 11.09
C LYS A 17 -0.11 0.93 10.88
N VAL A 18 -0.41 0.54 9.65
CA VAL A 18 -1.63 -0.18 9.30
C VAL A 18 -1.64 -1.59 9.87
N THR A 19 -0.54 -2.33 9.80
CA THR A 19 -0.44 -3.68 10.39
C THR A 19 -0.74 -3.64 11.89
N LYS A 20 -0.18 -2.66 12.60
CA LYS A 20 -0.49 -2.39 14.02
C LYS A 20 -1.96 -2.03 14.26
N LEU A 21 -2.55 -1.19 13.41
CA LEU A 21 -3.97 -0.82 13.52
C LEU A 21 -4.91 -2.01 13.29
N LEU A 22 -4.49 -2.96 12.47
CA LEU A 22 -5.25 -4.18 12.15
C LEU A 22 -4.94 -5.34 13.09
N GLU A 23 -4.04 -5.13 14.07
CA GLU A 23 -3.57 -6.17 15.01
C GLU A 23 -2.95 -7.38 14.29
N ILE A 24 -2.27 -7.13 13.16
CA ILE A 24 -1.57 -8.15 12.37
C ILE A 24 -0.09 -8.12 12.77
N ASP A 25 0.34 -9.13 13.52
CA ASP A 25 1.74 -9.33 13.94
C ASP A 25 2.45 -10.34 13.03
N GLU A 26 2.47 -10.04 11.74
CA GLU A 26 3.01 -10.90 10.69
C GLU A 26 4.07 -10.13 9.89
N THR A 27 5.08 -10.85 9.38
CA THR A 27 5.96 -10.28 8.35
C THR A 27 5.20 -10.14 7.03
N PRO A 28 5.65 -9.29 6.10
CA PRO A 28 5.03 -9.19 4.78
C PRO A 28 4.86 -10.54 4.07
N GLU A 29 5.86 -11.44 4.15
CA GLU A 29 5.76 -12.77 3.51
C GLU A 29 4.69 -13.64 4.16
N ILE A 30 4.56 -13.60 5.49
CA ILE A 30 3.53 -14.34 6.21
C ILE A 30 2.15 -13.76 5.89
N SER A 31 2.02 -12.44 5.81
CA SER A 31 0.75 -11.80 5.41
C SER A 31 0.33 -12.18 4.00
N VAL A 32 1.27 -12.38 3.06
CA VAL A 32 0.97 -12.91 1.72
C VAL A 32 0.40 -14.32 1.84
N GLN A 33 1.06 -15.21 2.58
CA GLN A 33 0.61 -16.59 2.76
C GLN A 33 -0.76 -16.69 3.45
N ASN A 34 -1.03 -15.80 4.40
CA ASN A 34 -2.26 -15.78 5.18
C ASN A 34 -3.41 -14.99 4.51
N GLY A 35 -3.17 -14.35 3.36
CA GLY A 35 -4.19 -13.56 2.65
C GLY A 35 -4.52 -12.21 3.30
N ASN A 36 -3.68 -11.72 4.21
CA ASN A 36 -3.88 -10.46 4.92
C ASN A 36 -3.45 -9.22 4.11
N VAL A 37 -2.69 -9.42 3.04
CA VAL A 37 -2.10 -8.32 2.24
C VAL A 37 -3.16 -7.39 1.66
N GLU A 38 -4.23 -7.94 1.09
CA GLU A 38 -5.29 -7.13 0.47
C GLU A 38 -5.87 -6.13 1.48
N LYS A 39 -6.18 -6.62 2.69
CA LYS A 39 -6.71 -5.79 3.78
C LYS A 39 -5.73 -4.68 4.19
N ILE A 40 -4.43 -5.01 4.27
CA ILE A 40 -3.38 -4.03 4.60
C ILE A 40 -3.26 -2.98 3.50
N ILE A 41 -3.18 -3.40 2.23
CA ILE A 41 -3.03 -2.51 1.07
C ILE A 41 -4.23 -1.58 0.94
N LEU A 42 -5.45 -2.11 0.97
CA LEU A 42 -6.67 -1.31 0.86
C LEU A 42 -6.77 -0.26 1.98
N THR A 43 -6.39 -0.62 3.21
CA THR A 43 -6.37 0.31 4.34
C THR A 43 -5.31 1.40 4.13
N CYS A 44 -4.11 1.04 3.68
CA CYS A 44 -3.07 2.01 3.31
C CYS A 44 -3.57 2.96 2.22
N PHE A 45 -4.23 2.45 1.18
CA PHE A 45 -4.73 3.23 0.06
C PHE A 45 -5.81 4.22 0.52
N LYS A 46 -6.73 3.80 1.38
CA LYS A 46 -7.73 4.68 2.00
C LYS A 46 -7.07 5.84 2.74
N ILE A 47 -6.02 5.57 3.52
CA ILE A 47 -5.27 6.61 4.24
C ILE A 47 -4.55 7.54 3.26
N ILE A 48 -3.95 7.01 2.19
CA ILE A 48 -3.30 7.82 1.16
C ILE A 48 -4.30 8.75 0.46
N GLU A 49 -5.46 8.23 0.07
CA GLU A 49 -6.50 9.01 -0.59
C GLU A 49 -7.01 10.17 0.26
N GLN A 50 -7.11 9.97 1.57
CA GLN A 50 -7.60 10.97 2.53
C GLN A 50 -6.57 12.04 2.91
N ASN A 51 -5.27 11.69 2.95
CA ASN A 51 -4.23 12.57 3.52
C ASN A 51 -3.35 13.27 2.48
N TYR A 52 -3.42 12.86 1.22
CA TYR A 52 -2.65 13.46 0.14
C TYR A 52 -3.61 14.07 -0.88
N SER A 53 -3.26 15.22 -1.46
CA SER A 53 -4.05 15.87 -2.51
C SER A 53 -3.47 15.62 -3.91
N ASP A 54 -2.15 15.53 -4.02
CA ASP A 54 -1.43 15.35 -5.28
C ASP A 54 -1.55 13.91 -5.81
N LYS A 55 -2.08 13.76 -7.03
CA LYS A 55 -2.28 12.47 -7.70
C LYS A 55 -0.97 11.69 -7.84
N ARG A 56 0.11 12.35 -8.29
CA ARG A 56 1.40 11.69 -8.50
C ARG A 56 1.99 11.15 -7.21
N SER A 57 1.88 11.90 -6.13
CA SER A 57 2.29 11.47 -4.79
C SER A 57 1.47 10.29 -4.27
N LYS A 58 0.15 10.28 -4.53
CA LYS A 58 -0.71 9.15 -4.17
C LYS A 58 -0.27 7.87 -4.88
N GLU A 59 -0.15 7.92 -6.20
CA GLU A 59 0.25 6.77 -7.03
C GLU A 59 1.62 6.22 -6.62
N LEU A 60 2.58 7.13 -6.39
CA LEU A 60 3.92 6.73 -5.95
C LEU A 60 3.92 6.07 -4.55
N LEU A 61 3.09 6.55 -3.62
CA LEU A 61 2.96 5.92 -2.31
C LEU A 61 2.26 4.56 -2.39
N LYS A 62 1.19 4.46 -3.19
CA LYS A 62 0.48 3.20 -3.41
C LYS A 62 1.40 2.13 -3.99
N TYR A 63 2.23 2.51 -4.97
CA TYR A 63 3.27 1.65 -5.51
C TYR A 63 4.21 1.11 -4.43
N TYR A 64 4.83 2.00 -3.64
CA TYR A 64 5.77 1.55 -2.62
C TYR A 64 5.11 0.74 -1.49
N VAL A 65 3.83 1.00 -1.19
CA VAL A 65 3.05 0.16 -0.26
C VAL A 65 2.95 -1.25 -0.80
N ALA A 66 2.53 -1.43 -2.04
CA ALA A 66 2.35 -2.75 -2.62
C ALA A 66 3.69 -3.47 -2.84
N HIS A 67 4.73 -2.71 -3.21
CA HIS A 67 6.10 -3.21 -3.33
C HIS A 67 6.70 -3.66 -1.98
N SER A 68 6.07 -3.33 -0.85
CA SER A 68 6.45 -3.89 0.46
C SER A 68 6.06 -5.36 0.62
N PHE A 69 5.20 -5.89 -0.27
CA PHE A 69 4.71 -7.28 -0.25
C PHE A 69 5.08 -8.05 -1.51
N PHE A 70 5.25 -7.36 -2.64
CA PHE A 70 5.54 -7.98 -3.94
C PHE A 70 6.72 -7.26 -4.61
N GLU A 71 7.85 -7.96 -4.76
CA GLU A 71 9.05 -7.42 -5.44
C GLU A 71 8.77 -7.03 -6.90
N ASP A 72 7.78 -7.65 -7.55
CA ASP A 72 7.41 -7.38 -8.95
C ASP A 72 6.04 -6.68 -9.08
N TYR A 73 5.68 -5.79 -8.14
CA TYR A 73 4.41 -5.07 -8.26
C TYR A 73 4.40 -4.14 -9.48
N ASP A 74 3.63 -4.52 -10.49
CA ASP A 74 3.56 -3.80 -11.76
C ASP A 74 2.55 -2.63 -11.69
N LEU A 75 3.03 -1.41 -11.89
CA LEU A 75 2.23 -0.19 -11.88
C LEU A 75 1.19 -0.14 -12.99
N GLU A 76 1.47 -0.79 -14.13
CA GLU A 76 0.65 -0.68 -15.33
C GLU A 76 -0.62 -1.55 -15.27
N ASN A 77 -0.63 -2.57 -14.41
CA ASN A 77 -1.75 -3.50 -14.29
C ASN A 77 -2.77 -3.13 -13.20
N HIS A 78 -2.55 -2.06 -12.43
CA HIS A 78 -3.42 -1.70 -11.30
C HIS A 78 -4.52 -0.68 -11.61
N ASN A 79 -4.98 -0.64 -12.87
CA ASN A 79 -6.13 0.17 -13.31
C ASN A 79 -7.50 -0.51 -13.10
N ASP A 80 -7.56 -1.73 -12.54
CA ASP A 80 -8.80 -2.55 -12.61
C ASP A 80 -9.55 -2.79 -11.28
N PHE A 81 -9.18 -2.13 -10.18
CA PHE A 81 -9.84 -2.37 -8.88
C PHE A 81 -10.90 -1.32 -8.47
N SER A 82 -11.36 -0.44 -9.37
CA SER A 82 -12.38 0.57 -9.02
C SER A 82 -13.82 0.17 -9.26
N ASP A 83 -14.12 -0.90 -10.00
CA ASP A 83 -15.48 -1.09 -10.53
C ASP A 83 -16.26 -2.28 -9.95
N GLU A 84 -15.69 -3.12 -9.07
CA GLU A 84 -16.39 -4.29 -8.51
C GLU A 84 -16.87 -4.18 -7.05
N LEU A 85 -16.76 -3.03 -6.38
CA LEU A 85 -17.27 -2.85 -5.01
C LEU A 85 -18.47 -1.90 -4.89
N VAL A 86 -19.20 -1.67 -5.98
CA VAL A 86 -20.53 -1.03 -5.96
C VAL A 86 -21.57 -2.03 -6.47
N ASN A 87 -22.02 -2.91 -5.58
CA ASN A 87 -23.36 -3.51 -5.60
C ASN A 87 -23.79 -3.85 -4.18
#